data_AF-A0A971RA47-F1
#
_entry.id   AF-A0A971RA47-F1
#
_cell.length_a   1.000
_cell.length_b   1.000
_cell.length_c   1.000
_cell.angle_alpha   90.00
_cell.angle_beta   90.00
_cell.angle_gamma   90.00
#
_symmetry.space_group_name_H-M   'P 1'
#
loop_
_entity.id
_entity.type
_entity.pdbx_description
1 polymer ?
#
loop_
_entity_poly.entity_id
_entity_poly.type
_entity_poly.pdbx_seq_one_letter_code
_entity_poly.pdbx_strand_id
1 'polypeptide(L)' 'MKKLLLLFAVGTLFLCAGCSKKCHCVAKLNGEVVYERTDVILGDGEKCSDYNTMVSVPLVATKVESKCLPQLF' A
#
# COMPACT_ATOMS: atom_id res chain seq x y z
N MET A 1 -13.58 48.76 -10.68
CA MET A 1 -14.26 47.53 -10.20
C MET A 1 -14.35 46.58 -11.39
N LYS A 2 -13.93 45.32 -11.44
CA LYS A 2 -13.38 44.31 -10.51
C LYS A 2 -12.22 43.64 -11.26
N LYS A 3 -11.08 43.44 -10.59
CA LYS A 3 -9.95 42.67 -11.12
C LYS A 3 -10.37 41.19 -11.20
N LEU A 4 -10.28 40.62 -12.39
CA LEU A 4 -10.44 39.19 -12.64
C LEU A 4 -9.20 38.50 -12.04
N LEU A 5 -9.34 37.97 -10.83
CA LEU A 5 -8.29 37.19 -10.16
C LEU A 5 -8.26 35.79 -10.77
N LEU A 6 -7.54 35.66 -11.88
CA LEU A 6 -6.89 34.43 -12.27
C LEU A 6 -5.78 34.15 -11.25
N LEU A 7 -6.13 33.52 -10.14
CA LEU A 7 -5.16 32.98 -9.20
C LEU A 7 -4.68 31.63 -9.73
N PHE A 8 -3.46 31.71 -10.25
CA PHE A 8 -2.55 30.67 -10.64
C PHE A 8 -2.64 29.39 -9.80
N ALA A 9 -2.56 28.28 -10.52
CA ALA A 9 -2.24 26.96 -10.03
C ALA A 9 -0.98 26.97 -9.15
N VAL A 10 -1.12 26.64 -7.86
CA VAL A 10 -0.07 26.01 -7.05
C VAL A 10 -0.75 25.13 -6.00
N GLY A 11 -1.04 23.90 -6.39
CA GLY A 11 -1.49 22.84 -5.48
C GLY A 11 -1.08 21.46 -6.00
N THR A 12 -0.06 21.42 -6.84
CA THR A 12 0.64 20.19 -7.17
C THR A 12 1.46 19.75 -5.95
N LEU A 13 1.42 18.44 -5.67
CA LEU A 13 2.53 17.66 -5.07
C LEU A 13 2.65 17.53 -3.54
N PHE A 14 1.57 17.60 -2.75
CA PHE A 14 1.61 17.20 -1.33
C PHE A 14 0.98 15.83 -1.02
N LEU A 15 1.15 14.81 -1.87
CA LEU A 15 0.54 13.48 -1.64
C LEU A 15 1.51 12.29 -1.52
N CYS A 16 2.83 12.47 -1.59
CA CYS A 16 3.78 11.35 -1.44
C CYS A 16 5.01 11.66 -0.56
N ALA A 17 4.98 12.70 0.29
CA ALA A 17 6.09 12.98 1.22
C ALA A 17 6.17 12.00 2.41
N GLY A 18 5.29 10.99 2.48
CA GLY A 18 5.27 9.98 3.55
C GLY A 18 4.86 8.57 3.11
N CYS A 19 4.80 8.30 1.79
CA CYS A 19 4.58 6.93 1.33
C CYS A 19 5.89 6.15 1.53
N SER A 20 5.96 5.40 2.63
CA SER A 20 7.02 4.41 2.82
C SER A 20 7.12 3.56 1.56
N LYS A 21 8.32 3.51 0.95
CA LYS A 21 8.59 2.64 -0.20
C LYS A 21 8.59 1.16 0.18
N LYS A 22 8.28 0.82 1.44
CA LYS A 22 8.19 -0.54 1.95
C LYS A 22 6.75 -0.87 2.28
N CYS A 23 6.32 -2.04 1.84
CA CYS A 23 5.02 -2.60 2.18
C CYS A 23 5.18 -3.80 3.10
N HIS A 24 4.25 -3.89 4.04
CA HIS A 24 4.08 -5.02 4.92
C HIS A 24 2.85 -5.82 4.49
N CYS A 25 3.07 -7.06 4.07
CA CYS A 25 2.05 -7.97 3.59
C CYS A 25 1.76 -9.05 4.62
N VAL A 26 0.48 -9.26 4.93
CA VAL A 26 0.04 -10.24 5.92
C VAL A 26 -1.15 -11.01 5.37
N ALA A 27 -1.12 -12.33 5.50
CA ALA A 27 -2.30 -13.16 5.35
C ALA A 27 -2.76 -13.63 6.73
N LYS A 28 -4.05 -13.46 7.03
CA LYS A 28 -4.64 -13.90 8.29
C LYS A 28 -5.68 -14.98 8.05
N LEU A 29 -5.62 -16.03 8.86
CA LEU A 29 -6.66 -17.05 8.92
C LEU A 29 -7.21 -17.07 10.34
N ASN A 30 -8.53 -16.94 10.50
CA ASN A 30 -9.18 -16.89 11.82
C ASN A 30 -8.59 -15.84 12.78
N GLY A 31 -8.03 -14.75 12.25
CA GLY A 31 -7.39 -13.69 13.03
C GLY A 31 -5.90 -13.92 13.32
N GLU A 32 -5.36 -15.10 13.07
CA GLU A 32 -3.95 -15.43 13.25
C GLU A 32 -3.14 -15.16 11.98
N VAL A 33 -1.90 -14.69 12.14
CA VAL A 33 -0.97 -14.47 11.03
C VAL A 33 -0.42 -15.81 10.58
N VAL A 34 -0.72 -16.18 9.33
CA VAL A 34 -0.28 -17.45 8.73
C VAL A 34 0.77 -17.26 7.63
N TYR A 35 0.95 -16.02 7.17
CA TYR A 35 1.97 -15.61 6.22
C TYR A 35 2.28 -14.12 6.43
N GLU A 36 3.57 -13.77 6.39
CA GLU A 36 4.05 -12.41 6.59
C GLU A 36 5.23 -12.15 5.65
N ARG A 37 5.24 -10.97 5.01
CA ARG A 37 6.31 -10.52 4.12
C ARG A 37 6.50 -9.01 4.23
N THR A 38 7.70 -8.57 4.60
CA THR A 38 8.05 -7.14 4.85
C THR A 38 8.89 -6.51 3.75
N ASP A 39 9.33 -7.28 2.77
CA ASP A 39 10.43 -6.88 1.88
C ASP A 39 9.93 -6.38 0.52
N VAL A 40 8.65 -6.00 0.43
CA VAL A 40 8.07 -5.46 -0.80
C VAL A 40 8.49 -4.01 -0.92
N ILE A 41 9.40 -3.74 -1.85
CA ILE A 41 9.89 -2.39 -2.17
C ILE A 41 9.11 -1.89 -3.38
N LEU A 42 8.43 -0.76 -3.22
CA LEU A 42 7.65 -0.12 -4.28
C LEU A 42 8.55 0.59 -5.29
N GLY A 43 8.29 0.35 -6.56
CA GLY A 43 8.73 1.17 -7.68
C GLY A 43 7.96 2.49 -7.75
N ASP A 44 8.38 3.37 -8.67
CA ASP A 44 7.73 4.67 -8.83
C ASP A 44 6.32 4.51 -9.41
N GLY A 45 5.32 5.01 -8.69
CA GLY A 45 3.90 4.95 -9.07
C GLY A 45 3.14 3.70 -8.59
N GLU A 46 3.83 2.72 -8.03
CA GLU A 46 3.21 1.51 -7.47
C GLU A 46 2.61 1.76 -6.08
N LYS A 47 1.58 0.97 -5.74
CA LYS A 47 0.91 1.00 -4.43
C LYS A 47 1.01 -0.36 -3.77
N CYS A 48 1.04 -0.41 -2.43
CA CYS A 48 1.06 -1.68 -1.70
C CYS A 48 -0.13 -2.59 -2.08
N SER A 49 -1.31 -2.02 -2.36
CA SER A 49 -2.48 -2.77 -2.81
C SER A 49 -2.26 -3.57 -4.09
N ASP A 50 -1.33 -3.14 -4.96
CA ASP A 50 -1.02 -3.80 -6.23
C ASP A 50 -0.32 -5.16 -6.00
N TYR A 51 0.20 -5.37 -4.78
CA TYR A 51 0.88 -6.58 -4.34
C TYR A 51 -0.02 -7.52 -3.51
N ASN A 52 -1.31 -7.20 -3.36
CA ASN A 52 -2.27 -8.12 -2.74
C ASN A 52 -2.34 -9.41 -3.57
N THR A 53 -2.24 -10.56 -2.92
CA THR A 53 -2.20 -11.85 -3.63
C THR A 53 -2.80 -12.98 -2.80
N MET A 54 -3.14 -14.09 -3.47
CA MET A 54 -3.59 -15.30 -2.79
C MET A 54 -2.38 -16.20 -2.51
N VAL A 55 -2.04 -16.38 -1.24
CA VAL A 55 -0.96 -17.29 -0.82
C VAL A 55 -1.53 -18.64 -0.43
N SER A 56 -0.86 -19.71 -0.83
CA SER A 56 -1.20 -21.06 -0.38
C SER A 56 -0.50 -21.29 0.95
N VAL A 57 -1.27 -21.48 2.01
CA VAL A 57 -0.74 -21.79 3.34
C VAL A 57 -0.70 -23.31 3.48
N PRO A 58 0.49 -23.95 3.50
CA PRO A 58 0.61 -25.41 3.48
C PRO A 58 -0.09 -26.11 4.66
N LEU A 59 -0.15 -25.43 5.81
CA LEU A 59 -0.74 -25.95 7.05
C LEU A 59 -2.26 -26.17 6.97
N VAL A 60 -2.96 -25.54 6.03
CA VAL A 60 -4.43 -25.51 5.97
C VAL A 60 -5.00 -25.80 4.58
N ALA A 61 -4.14 -26.17 3.61
CA ALA A 61 -4.51 -26.48 2.22
C ALA A 61 -5.48 -25.46 1.56
N THR A 62 -5.51 -24.23 2.07
CA THR A 62 -6.46 -23.18 1.69
C THR A 62 -5.68 -21.97 1.20
N LYS A 63 -6.20 -21.32 0.15
CA LYS A 63 -5.66 -20.06 -0.33
C LYS A 63 -6.19 -18.93 0.55
N VAL A 64 -5.29 -18.15 1.14
CA VAL A 64 -5.64 -17.01 1.99
C VAL A 64 -5.19 -15.73 1.28
N GLU A 65 -6.02 -14.70 1.37
CA GLU A 65 -5.67 -13.38 0.83
C GLU A 65 -4.56 -12.75 1.69
N SER A 66 -3.42 -12.49 1.08
CA SER A 66 -2.33 -11.68 1.62
C SER A 66 -2.57 -10.23 1.25
N LYS A 67 -2.77 -9.38 2.27
CA LYS A 67 -3.00 -7.94 2.10
C LYS A 67 -1.76 -7.16 2.46
N CYS A 68 -1.36 -6.24 1.59
CA CYS A 68 -0.18 -5.41 1.71
C CYS A 68 -0.56 -3.97 2.07
N LEU A 69 0.06 -3.43 3.11
CA LEU A 69 -0.15 -2.07 3.60
C LEU A 69 1.19 -1.32 3.69
N PRO A 70 1.20 0.03 3.55
CA PRO A 70 2.41 0.81 3.75
C PRO A 70 2.96 0.58 5.16
N GLN A 71 4.26 0.31 5.26
CA GLN A 71 4.93 0.21 6.55
C GLN A 71 5.16 1.63 7.09
N LEU A 72 4.33 2.07 8.03
CA LEU A 72 4.55 3.32 8.77
C LEU A 72 5.78 3.11 9.68
N PHE A 73 6.75 4.02 9.58
CA PHE A 73 7.94 4.05 10.44
C PHE A 73 7.57 4.40 11.88
#